data_AF-A0AAP0RDM1-F1
#
_entry.id   AF-A0AAP0RDM1-F1
#
_cell.length_a   1.000
_cell.length_b   1.000
_cell.length_c   1.000
_cell.angle_alpha   90.00
_cell.angle_beta   90.00
_cell.angle_gamma   90.00
#
_symmetry.space_group_name_H-M   'P 1'
#
loop_
_entity.id
_entity.type
_entity.pdbx_description
1 polymer ?
#
loop_
_entity_poly.entity_id
_entity_poly.type
_entity_poly.pdbx_seq_one_letter_code
_entity_poly.pdbx_strand_id
1 'polypeptide(L)'
;MLPNVMVCPYDFPLTEKDMRVYIPNILFGNAEEVKMKRFGSFWFKSLRSNNSVSDIPILKTLVLVATRALSNEEVLLNYRLSNTKRRPAWYAPVDEEEDRRRWG
;
A
#
# COMPACT_ATOMS: atom_id res chain seq x y z
N MET A 1 -22.04 6.05 -6.70
CA MET A 1 -21.42 6.72 -5.53
C MET A 1 -20.06 7.23 -5.95
N LEU A 2 -19.65 8.41 -5.49
CA LEU A 2 -18.35 8.99 -5.86
C LEU A 2 -17.25 8.55 -4.89
N PRO A 3 -16.03 8.25 -5.35
CA PRO A 3 -14.91 7.96 -4.48
C PRO A 3 -14.56 9.21 -3.67
N ASN A 4 -14.28 9.00 -2.39
CA ASN A 4 -13.92 10.05 -1.44
C ASN A 4 -12.47 9.93 -0.97
N VAL A 5 -11.72 8.98 -1.52
CA VAL A 5 -10.27 8.85 -1.36
C VAL A 5 -9.55 8.66 -2.70
N MET A 6 -8.28 9.04 -2.73
CA MET A 6 -7.37 8.75 -3.82
C MET A 6 -6.11 8.04 -3.33
N VAL A 7 -5.47 7.29 -4.23
CA VAL A 7 -4.21 6.61 -3.95
C VAL A 7 -3.05 7.55 -4.21
N CYS A 8 -2.19 7.74 -3.21
CA CYS A 8 -0.95 8.51 -3.35
C CYS A 8 0.25 7.65 -2.95
N PRO A 9 1.38 7.77 -3.67
CA PRO A 9 2.64 7.19 -3.20
C PRO A 9 3.11 7.97 -1.97
N TYR A 10 3.57 7.26 -0.95
CA TYR A 10 4.20 7.86 0.22
C TYR A 10 5.30 6.95 0.76
N ASP A 11 6.42 7.57 1.11
CA ASP A 11 7.61 6.90 1.62
C ASP A 11 7.66 7.12 3.14
N PHE A 12 7.33 6.10 3.93
CA PHE A 12 7.39 6.17 5.39
C PHE A 12 8.82 5.95 5.89
N PRO A 13 9.43 6.90 6.60
CA PRO A 13 10.66 6.64 7.33
C PRO A 13 10.33 5.77 8.56
N LEU A 14 10.99 4.63 8.71
CA LEU A 14 10.78 3.73 9.83
C LEU A 14 11.61 4.20 11.04
N THR A 15 11.15 5.30 11.64
CA THR A 15 11.76 5.89 12.85
C THR A 15 11.20 5.31 14.14
N GLU A 16 9.97 4.79 14.10
CA GLU A 16 9.30 4.19 15.24
C GLU A 16 9.71 2.74 15.45
N LYS A 17 9.95 2.37 16.72
CA LYS A 17 10.46 1.05 17.14
C LYS A 17 9.57 -0.12 16.69
N ASP A 18 8.26 0.09 16.62
CA ASP A 18 7.28 -0.94 16.31
C ASP A 18 6.86 -0.96 14.83
N MET A 19 7.28 0.04 14.05
CA MET A 19 7.03 0.05 12.61
C MET A 19 7.90 -0.99 11.92
N ARG A 20 7.25 -1.84 11.11
CA ARG A 20 7.92 -2.91 10.37
C ARG A 20 7.85 -2.62 8.88
N VAL A 21 8.91 -2.99 8.18
CA VAL A 21 9.01 -2.88 6.71
C VAL A 21 7.97 -3.77 5.99
N TYR A 22 7.44 -4.76 6.68
CA TYR A 22 6.46 -5.69 6.17
C TYR A 22 5.52 -6.08 7.31
N ILE A 23 4.26 -6.38 6.99
CA ILE A 23 3.29 -6.96 7.92
C ILE A 23 3.34 -8.48 7.73
N PRO A 24 4.15 -9.22 8.51
CA PRO A 24 4.03 -10.66 8.54
C PRO A 24 2.65 -11.04 9.08
N ASN A 25 2.03 -12.09 8.52
CA ASN A 25 0.89 -12.80 9.10
C ASN A 25 1.29 -13.49 10.42
N ILE A 26 1.85 -12.74 11.36
CA ILE A 26 2.21 -13.19 12.71
C ILE A 26 1.55 -12.25 13.71
N LEU A 27 1.23 -12.79 14.87
CA LEU A 27 0.67 -12.00 15.96
C LEU A 27 1.63 -10.88 16.37
N PHE A 28 1.09 -9.66 16.42
CA PHE A 28 1.73 -8.50 17.04
C PHE A 28 2.08 -8.85 18.51
N GLY A 29 3.34 -8.65 18.90
CA GLY A 29 3.83 -8.97 20.26
C GLY A 29 4.57 -10.29 20.41
N ASN A 30 4.62 -11.17 19.40
CA ASN A 30 5.49 -12.35 19.44
C ASN A 30 6.87 -11.98 18.87
N ALA A 31 7.81 -11.70 19.79
CA ALA A 31 9.10 -11.07 19.53
C ALA A 31 10.19 -12.06 19.12
N GLU A 32 9.98 -12.84 18.05
CA GLU A 32 11.15 -13.33 17.32
C GLU A 32 11.61 -12.22 16.39
N GLU A 33 12.75 -11.61 16.72
CA GLU A 33 13.44 -10.61 15.89
C GLU A 33 13.91 -11.26 14.57
N VAL A 34 13.00 -11.36 13.60
CA VAL A 34 13.35 -11.87 12.27
C VAL A 34 14.26 -10.85 11.58
N LYS A 35 15.57 -11.12 11.58
CA LYS A 35 16.56 -10.31 10.86
C LYS A 35 16.28 -10.39 9.35
N MET A 36 15.88 -9.26 8.77
CA MET A 36 15.67 -9.11 7.33
C MET A 36 16.85 -8.36 6.71
N LYS A 37 17.23 -8.75 5.48
CA LYS A 37 18.27 -8.06 4.70
C LYS A 37 17.66 -7.51 3.42
N ARG A 38 18.09 -6.30 3.05
CA ARG A 38 17.68 -5.62 1.83
C ARG A 38 18.47 -6.16 0.64
N PHE A 39 17.79 -6.54 -0.43
CA PHE A 39 18.37 -6.86 -1.73
C PHE A 39 17.70 -5.96 -2.78
N GLY A 40 18.37 -4.87 -3.16
CA GLY A 40 17.77 -3.83 -4.02
C GLY A 40 16.61 -3.08 -3.34
N SER A 41 15.44 -3.10 -3.96
CA SER A 41 14.18 -2.54 -3.41
C SER A 41 13.38 -3.55 -2.58
N PHE A 42 13.79 -4.82 -2.54
CA PHE A 42 13.04 -5.90 -1.90
C PHE A 42 13.69 -6.36 -0.60
N TRP A 43 12.85 -6.79 0.33
CA TRP A 43 13.26 -7.28 1.65
C TRP A 43 13.06 -8.78 1.74
N PHE A 44 14.11 -9.50 2.10
CA PHE A 44 14.10 -10.95 2.21
C PHE A 44 14.48 -11.36 3.64
N LYS A 45 13.94 -12.51 4.09
CA LYS A 45 14.37 -13.13 5.35
C LYS A 45 15.85 -13.49 5.22
N SER A 46 16.69 -12.94 6.08
CA SER A 46 18.13 -13.21 6.03
C SER A 46 18.49 -14.28 7.04
N LEU A 47 18.97 -15.41 6.54
CA LEU A 47 19.76 -16.33 7.34
C LEU A 47 21.19 -15.75 7.43
N ARG A 48 21.39 -14.83 8.37
CA ARG A 48 22.70 -14.32 8.84
C ARG A 48 23.56 -13.56 7.81
N SER A 49 23.65 -12.23 7.94
CA SER A 49 24.85 -11.44 7.61
C SER A 49 24.68 -9.97 8.03
N ASN A 50 25.55 -9.52 8.93
CA ASN A 50 25.73 -8.10 9.28
C ASN A 50 26.29 -7.32 8.09
N ASN A 51 25.71 -6.16 7.79
CA ASN A 51 26.47 -5.01 7.31
C ASN A 51 25.76 -3.74 7.73
N SER A 52 26.48 -2.93 8.49
CA SER A 52 26.09 -1.64 9.04
C SER A 52 26.21 -0.56 7.97
N VAL A 53 25.08 -0.06 7.48
CA VAL A 53 24.97 1.29 6.90
C VAL A 53 23.78 1.94 7.57
N SER A 54 24.05 3.07 8.23
CA SER A 54 23.15 3.86 9.07
C SER A 54 22.18 4.70 8.22
N ASP A 55 21.37 4.06 7.39
CA ASP A 55 20.25 4.71 6.71
C ASP A 55 18.94 4.31 7.39
N ILE A 56 18.14 5.30 7.81
CA ILE A 56 16.77 5.05 8.31
C ILE A 56 16.02 4.32 7.19
N PRO A 57 15.50 3.09 7.42
CA PRO A 57 14.89 2.34 6.35
C PRO A 57 13.59 3.03 5.90
N ILE A 58 13.47 3.24 4.60
CA ILE A 58 12.28 3.84 3.98
C ILE A 58 11.36 2.72 3.49
N LEU A 59 10.12 2.74 3.96
CA LEU A 59 9.05 1.88 3.49
C LEU A 59 8.27 2.59 2.37
N LYS A 60 8.41 2.11 1.14
CA LYS A 60 7.64 2.60 0.00
C LYS A 60 6.21 2.07 0.07
N THR A 61 5.23 2.95 0.16
CA THR A 61 3.81 2.58 0.33
C THR A 61 2.88 3.33 -0.60
N LEU A 62 1.65 2.84 -0.67
CA LEU A 62 0.50 3.55 -1.19
C LEU A 62 -0.41 3.90 -0.01
N VAL A 63 -0.80 5.17 0.09
CA VAL A 63 -1.71 5.67 1.11
C VAL A 63 -3.03 6.11 0.47
N LEU A 64 -4.11 6.02 1.25
CA LEU A 64 -5.42 6.55 0.87
C LEU A 64 -5.57 7.95 1.46
N VAL A 65 -5.66 8.94 0.60
CA VAL A 65 -5.83 10.35 0.97
C VAL A 65 -7.26 10.77 0.72
N ALA A 66 -7.93 11.30 1.73
CA ALA A 66 -9.29 11.82 1.61
C ALA A 66 -9.31 13.05 0.69
N THR A 67 -10.22 13.05 -0.29
CA THR A 67 -10.37 14.17 -1.24
C THR A 67 -11.23 15.31 -0.68
N ARG A 68 -11.94 15.03 0.42
CA ARG A 68 -12.76 15.98 1.18
C ARG A 68 -12.78 15.56 2.65
N ALA A 69 -13.31 16.42 3.52
CA ALA A 69 -13.57 16.04 4.90
C ALA A 69 -14.54 14.84 4.94
N LEU A 70 -14.20 13.85 5.77
CA LEU A 70 -14.99 12.64 6.00
C LEU A 70 -15.61 12.67 7.39
N SER A 71 -16.85 12.21 7.54
CA SER A 71 -17.52 12.11 8.84
C SER A 71 -18.50 10.94 8.88
N ASN A 72 -18.20 9.92 9.69
CA ASN A 72 -19.04 8.73 9.92
C ASN A 72 -19.62 8.12 8.63
N GLU A 73 -18.81 8.04 7.57
CA GLU A 73 -19.22 7.57 6.26
C GLU A 73 -18.24 6.52 5.72
N GLU A 74 -18.70 5.74 4.75
CA GLU A 74 -17.87 4.72 4.11
C GLU A 74 -16.76 5.35 3.25
N VAL A 75 -15.59 4.71 3.26
CA VAL A 75 -14.47 5.10 2.41
C VAL A 75 -14.57 4.37 1.08
N LEU A 76 -14.69 5.12 0.00
CA LEU A 76 -14.91 4.63 -1.35
C LEU A 76 -13.68 4.92 -2.22
N LEU A 77 -13.05 3.86 -2.70
CA LEU A 77 -11.87 3.91 -3.56
C LEU A 77 -12.24 3.53 -5.00
N ASN A 78 -11.75 4.31 -5.97
CA ASN A 78 -11.75 3.90 -7.37
C ASN A 78 -10.58 2.95 -7.65
N TYR A 79 -10.87 1.68 -7.91
CA TYR A 79 -9.86 0.64 -8.18
C TYR A 79 -9.13 0.80 -9.52
N ARG A 80 -9.66 1.61 -10.46
CA ARG A 80 -9.08 1.84 -11.79
C ARG A 80 -8.66 0.53 -12.49
N LEU A 81 -9.62 -0.38 -12.65
CA LEU A 81 -9.39 -1.71 -13.20
C LEU A 81 -8.70 -1.65 -14.58
N SER A 82 -7.68 -2.48 -14.80
CA SER A 82 -7.00 -2.57 -16.10
C SER A 82 -7.92 -3.13 -17.20
N ASN A 83 -7.91 -2.50 -18.38
CA ASN A 83 -8.62 -2.95 -19.61
C ASN A 83 -8.34 -4.37 -20.05
N THR A 84 -7.17 -4.92 -19.73
CA THR A 84 -6.79 -6.26 -20.17
C THR A 84 -7.67 -7.36 -19.57
N LYS A 85 -8.41 -7.05 -18.49
CA LYS A 85 -9.32 -7.99 -17.84
C LYS A 85 -10.77 -7.59 -18.09
N ARG A 86 -11.61 -8.58 -18.41
CA ARG A 86 -13.07 -8.40 -18.51
C ARG A 86 -13.59 -7.77 -17.21
N ARG A 87 -14.34 -6.67 -17.34
CA ARG A 87 -14.97 -5.99 -16.21
C ARG A 87 -15.88 -6.97 -15.44
N PRO A 88 -15.64 -7.21 -14.13
CA PRO A 88 -16.50 -8.05 -13.32
C PRO A 88 -17.91 -7.47 -13.21
N ALA A 89 -18.93 -8.33 -13.05
CA ALA A 89 -20.32 -7.89 -12.96
C ALA A 89 -20.62 -7.03 -11.72
N TRP A 90 -19.83 -7.19 -10.65
CA TRP A 90 -19.96 -6.41 -9.42
C TRP A 90 -19.26 -5.05 -9.47
N TYR A 91 -18.44 -4.78 -10.50
CA TYR A 91 -17.69 -3.54 -10.60
C TYR A 91 -18.53 -2.45 -11.28
N ALA A 92 -18.85 -1.40 -10.53
CA ALA A 92 -19.50 -0.21 -11.04
C ALA A 92 -18.43 0.86 -11.38
N PRO A 93 -18.38 1.37 -12.62
CA PRO A 93 -17.48 2.47 -12.98
C PRO A 93 -17.86 3.72 -12.18
N VAL A 94 -16.84 4.48 -11.76
CA VAL A 94 -17.04 5.73 -11.01
C VAL A 94 -17.49 6.87 -11.94
N ASP A 95 -16.86 6.94 -13.12
CA ASP A 95 -17.14 7.91 -14.16
C ASP A 95 -17.22 7.14 -15.47
N GLU A 96 -18.43 7.04 -16.03
CA GLU A 96 -18.67 6.28 -17.25
C GLU A 96 -18.03 6.94 -18.48
N GLU A 97 -17.88 8.26 -18.49
CA GLU A 97 -17.23 8.99 -19.58
C GLU A 97 -15.72 8.83 -19.50
N GLU A 98 -15.13 8.97 -18.32
CA GLU A 98 -13.70 8.74 -18.14
C GLU A 98 -13.34 7.26 -18.39
N ASP A 99 -14.12 6.32 -17.87
CA ASP A 99 -13.88 4.90 -18.09
C ASP A 99 -14.08 4.52 -19.57
N ARG A 100 -15.07 5.08 -20.27
CA ARG A 100 -15.23 4.89 -21.72
C ARG A 100 -14.10 5.54 -22.52
N ARG A 101 -13.60 6.71 -22.13
CA ARG A 101 -12.47 7.35 -22.80
C ARG A 101 -11.17 6.56 -22.58
N ARG A 102 -10.97 5.98 -21.39
CA ARG A 102 -9.76 5.21 -21.04
C ARG A 102 -9.82 3.76 -21.51
N TRP A 103 -11.02 3.18 -21.58
CA TRP A 103 -11.22 1.74 -21.69
C TRP A 103 -12.34 1.29 -22.65
N GLY A 104 -13.05 2.23 -23.28
CA GLY A 104 -14.11 1.96 -24.28
C GLY A 104 -13.59 1.81 -25.70
#